data_AF-A0A2M6V9F8-F1
#
_entry.id   AF-A0A2M6V9F8-F1
#
_cell.length_a   1.000
_cell.length_b   1.000
_cell.length_c   1.000
_cell.angle_alpha   90.00
_cell.angle_beta   90.00
_cell.angle_gamma   90.00
#
_symmetry.space_group_name_H-M   'P 1'
#
loop_
_entity.id
_entity.type
_entity.pdbx_description
1 polymer ?
#
loop_
_entity_poly.entity_id
_entity_poly.type
_entity_poly.pdbx_seq_one_letter_code
_entity_poly.pdbx_strand_id
1 'polypeptide(L)'
;MQQLALLRQLRRAHRQQLAIAPTLIPEHMAARPLTRGQRLADGVAATIGSWRFIVLQSSAIAIWITGNVLVGQNAWDPYPFILLNLLLSFQAAYTAPAIMMSQNRQSELDRRHAQIDYEINVKAELEIELLHNKIDILKEQELLSLTQAVRELSAQVKVLTSQAHARP
;
A
#
# COMPACT_ATOMS: atom_id res chain seq x y z
N MET A 1 -17.11 14.83 -32.47
CA MET A 1 -15.66 14.59 -32.25
C MET A 1 -15.02 15.46 -31.15
N GLN A 2 -15.44 16.71 -30.93
CA GLN A 2 -14.82 17.61 -29.93
C GLN A 2 -15.05 17.22 -28.45
N GLN A 3 -16.21 16.67 -28.06
CA GLN A 3 -16.50 16.26 -26.68
C GLN A 3 -15.57 15.15 -26.15
N LEU A 4 -15.16 14.23 -27.02
CA LEU A 4 -14.24 13.15 -26.68
C LEU A 4 -12.82 13.66 -26.43
N ALA A 5 -12.42 14.75 -27.11
CA ALA A 5 -11.15 15.42 -26.88
C ALA A 5 -11.16 16.19 -25.55
N LEU A 6 -12.27 16.86 -25.22
CA LEU A 6 -12.46 17.57 -23.96
C LEU A 6 -12.42 16.63 -22.75
N LEU A 7 -13.14 15.50 -22.79
CA LEU A 7 -13.12 14.49 -21.73
C LEU A 7 -11.74 13.87 -21.53
N ARG A 8 -10.97 13.69 -22.61
CA ARG A 8 -9.58 13.22 -22.52
C ARG A 8 -8.67 14.28 -21.90
N GLN A 9 -8.87 15.56 -22.21
CA GLN A 9 -8.13 16.65 -21.57
C GLN A 9 -8.46 16.76 -20.07
N LEU A 10 -9.75 16.70 -19.69
CA LEU A 10 -10.17 16.72 -18.29
C LEU A 10 -9.64 15.52 -17.50
N ARG A 11 -9.70 14.30 -18.06
CA ARG A 11 -9.08 13.12 -17.44
C ARG A 11 -7.57 13.26 -17.26
N ARG A 12 -6.87 13.90 -18.20
CA ARG A 12 -5.41 14.13 -18.10
C ARG A 12 -5.08 15.14 -17.01
N ALA A 13 -5.82 16.25 -16.91
CA ALA A 13 -5.66 17.24 -15.86
C ALA A 13 -5.96 16.65 -14.47
N HIS A 14 -7.03 15.86 -14.35
CA HIS A 14 -7.40 15.19 -13.10
C HIS A 14 -6.40 14.07 -12.72
N ARG A 15 -5.87 13.33 -13.70
CA ARG A 15 -4.76 12.38 -13.45
C ARG A 15 -3.48 13.08 -13.03
N GLN A 16 -3.19 14.28 -13.55
CA GLN A 16 -2.03 15.06 -13.12
C GLN A 16 -2.18 15.59 -11.69
N GLN A 17 -3.39 15.97 -11.28
CA GLN A 17 -3.69 16.30 -9.88
C GLN A 17 -3.50 15.07 -8.95
N LEU A 18 -3.96 13.90 -9.37
CA LEU A 18 -3.72 12.63 -8.64
C LEU A 18 -2.25 12.17 -8.70
N ALA A 19 -1.52 12.50 -9.76
CA ALA A 19 -0.10 12.15 -9.93
C ALA A 19 0.84 13.00 -9.05
N ILE A 20 0.31 13.96 -8.28
CA ILE A 20 1.03 14.68 -7.20
C ILE A 20 1.00 13.86 -5.89
N ALA A 21 0.44 12.65 -5.89
CA ALA A 21 0.53 11.69 -4.79
C ALA A 21 1.94 11.28 -4.31
N PRO A 22 3.08 11.42 -5.05
CA PRO A 22 4.38 11.11 -4.46
C PRO A 22 4.76 12.10 -3.34
N THR A 23 4.12 13.27 -3.28
CA THR A 23 4.41 14.32 -2.29
C THR A 23 3.66 14.12 -0.96
N LEU A 24 2.78 13.11 -0.86
CA LEU A 24 2.01 12.84 0.35
C LEU A 24 2.77 12.01 1.38
N ILE A 25 3.88 11.37 1.01
CA ILE A 25 4.73 10.65 1.95
C ILE A 25 5.61 11.72 2.62
N PRO A 26 5.38 12.06 3.90
CA PRO A 26 6.19 13.05 4.57
C PRO A 26 7.65 12.60 4.63
N GLU A 27 8.62 13.53 4.54
CA GLU A 27 10.07 13.25 4.64
C GLU A 27 10.46 12.41 5.88
N HIS A 28 9.69 12.51 6.97
CA HIS A 28 9.90 11.72 8.20
C HIS A 28 9.47 10.24 8.08
N MET A 29 8.76 9.87 7.02
CA MET A 29 8.45 8.48 6.65
C MET A 29 9.50 7.85 5.72
N ALA A 30 10.54 8.60 5.31
CA ALA A 30 11.61 8.07 4.49
C ALA A 30 12.35 6.94 5.23
N ALA A 31 12.36 5.74 4.64
CA ALA A 31 12.92 4.55 5.25
C ALA A 31 14.42 4.74 5.54
N ARG A 32 14.81 4.53 6.80
CA ARG A 32 16.21 4.61 7.23
C ARG A 32 17.05 3.58 6.45
N PRO A 33 18.26 3.93 5.99
CA PRO A 33 19.11 3.00 5.25
C PRO A 33 19.37 1.73 6.07
N LEU A 34 19.23 0.57 5.42
CA LEU A 34 19.38 -0.73 6.08
C LEU A 34 20.78 -0.89 6.67
N THR A 35 20.84 -1.30 7.93
CA THR A 35 22.11 -1.68 8.55
C THR A 35 22.64 -2.98 7.92
N ARG A 36 23.97 -3.18 7.96
CA ARG A 36 24.60 -4.40 7.42
C ARG A 36 24.05 -5.69 8.05
N GLY A 37 23.73 -5.65 9.35
CA GLY A 37 23.12 -6.78 10.08
C GLY A 37 21.72 -7.11 9.58
N GLN A 38 20.89 -6.11 9.32
CA GLN A 38 19.55 -6.31 8.75
C GLN A 38 19.61 -6.94 7.36
N ARG A 39 20.52 -6.46 6.49
CA ARG A 39 20.72 -7.05 5.15
C ARG A 39 21.11 -8.53 5.20
N LEU A 40 21.96 -8.91 6.15
CA LEU A 40 22.36 -10.30 6.35
C LEU A 40 21.19 -11.15 6.87
N ALA A 41 20.44 -10.67 7.85
CA ALA A 41 19.28 -11.36 8.39
C ALA A 41 18.21 -11.63 7.30
N ASP A 42 18.00 -10.66 6.41
CA ASP A 42 17.05 -10.81 5.30
C ASP A 42 17.52 -11.79 4.24
N GLY A 43 18.81 -11.78 3.92
CA GLY A 43 19.42 -12.76 3.03
C GLY A 43 19.30 -14.18 3.59
N VAL A 44 19.50 -14.35 4.89
CA VAL A 44 19.38 -15.64 5.58
C VAL A 44 17.92 -16.09 5.64
N ALA A 45 16.98 -15.20 6.00
CA ALA A 45 15.55 -15.54 6.02
C ALA A 45 15.01 -15.90 4.63
N ALA A 46 15.41 -15.16 3.59
CA ALA A 46 15.00 -15.43 2.21
C ALA A 46 15.56 -16.75 1.68
N THR A 47 16.78 -17.13 2.06
CA THR A 47 17.38 -18.40 1.66
C THR A 47 16.77 -19.59 2.40
N ILE A 48 16.57 -19.49 3.73
CA ILE A 48 15.98 -20.56 4.55
C ILE A 48 14.49 -20.79 4.20
N GLY A 49 13.75 -19.75 3.81
CA GLY A 49 12.34 -19.84 3.41
C GLY A 49 12.09 -20.39 1.99
N SER A 50 13.14 -20.73 1.23
CA SER A 50 12.98 -21.18 -0.16
C SER A 50 12.77 -22.69 -0.26
N TRP A 51 11.85 -23.12 -1.13
CA TRP A 51 11.67 -24.52 -1.51
C TRP A 51 12.97 -25.19 -2.00
N ARG A 52 13.85 -24.43 -2.65
CA ARG A 52 15.15 -24.93 -3.13
C ARG A 52 16.10 -25.29 -2.00
N PHE A 53 16.06 -24.54 -0.89
CA PHE A 53 16.89 -24.81 0.28
C PHE A 53 16.45 -26.10 0.98
N ILE A 54 15.15 -26.32 1.13
CA ILE A 54 14.60 -27.54 1.74
C ILE A 54 15.07 -28.78 0.96
N VAL A 55 14.93 -28.77 -0.37
CA VAL A 55 15.35 -29.90 -1.23
C VAL A 55 16.85 -30.16 -1.11
N LEU A 56 17.68 -29.10 -1.16
CA LEU A 56 19.13 -29.22 -1.04
C LEU A 56 19.54 -29.76 0.35
N GLN A 57 18.97 -29.22 1.43
CA GLN A 57 19.24 -29.66 2.79
C GLN A 57 18.84 -31.12 3.02
N SER A 58 17.65 -31.53 2.55
CA SER A 58 17.18 -32.92 2.64
C SER A 58 18.08 -33.86 1.84
N SER A 59 18.52 -33.46 0.65
CA SER A 59 19.45 -34.25 -0.16
C SER A 59 20.82 -34.41 0.51
N ALA A 60 21.35 -33.35 1.13
CA ALA A 60 22.61 -33.40 1.84
C ALA A 60 22.54 -34.35 3.04
N ILE A 61 21.44 -34.31 3.81
CA ILE A 61 21.19 -35.24 4.92
C ILE A 61 21.09 -36.68 4.41
N ALA A 62 20.34 -36.92 3.34
CA ALA A 62 20.20 -38.26 2.75
C ALA A 62 21.54 -38.82 2.25
N ILE A 63 22.35 -37.99 1.59
CA ILE A 63 23.71 -38.36 1.13
C ILE A 63 24.62 -38.66 2.34
N TRP A 64 24.56 -37.85 3.40
CA TRP A 64 25.36 -38.07 4.60
C TRP A 64 25.03 -39.40 5.29
N ILE A 65 23.73 -39.68 5.48
CA ILE A 65 23.27 -40.93 6.08
C ILE A 65 23.68 -42.11 5.20
N THR A 66 23.40 -42.05 3.89
CA THR A 66 23.73 -43.13 2.95
C THR A 66 25.24 -43.40 2.91
N GLY A 67 26.06 -42.35 2.86
CA GLY A 67 27.52 -42.47 2.88
C GLY A 67 28.05 -43.11 4.16
N ASN A 68 27.58 -42.69 5.34
CA ASN A 68 28.02 -43.27 6.60
C ASN A 68 27.55 -44.72 6.79
N VAL A 69 26.32 -45.05 6.37
CA VAL A 69 25.80 -46.42 6.42
C VAL A 69 26.60 -47.36 5.50
N LEU A 70 26.98 -46.90 4.30
CA LEU A 70 27.78 -47.69 3.36
C LEU A 70 29.21 -47.95 3.83
N VAL A 71 29.81 -47.03 4.60
CA VAL A 71 31.16 -47.20 5.17
C VAL A 71 31.15 -48.12 6.40
N GLY A 72 30.02 -48.24 7.11
CA GLY A 72 29.83 -49.22 8.17
C GLY A 72 30.76 -49.02 9.38
N GLN A 73 31.66 -49.97 9.65
CA GLN A 73 32.47 -50.00 10.87
C GLN A 73 33.55 -48.90 10.94
N ASN A 74 33.95 -48.33 9.80
CA ASN A 74 34.87 -47.17 9.72
C ASN A 74 34.13 -45.85 9.47
N ALA A 75 32.80 -45.81 9.70
CA ALA A 75 32.03 -44.61 9.46
C ALA A 75 32.50 -43.45 10.34
N TRP A 76 32.52 -42.25 9.76
CA TRP A 76 32.89 -41.02 10.48
C TRP A 76 31.81 -40.61 11.49
N ASP A 77 30.56 -40.96 11.23
CA ASP A 77 29.41 -40.71 12.09
C ASP A 77 28.54 -41.99 12.18
N PRO A 78 28.93 -42.99 12.99
CA PRO A 78 28.15 -44.21 13.18
C PRO A 78 26.78 -43.92 13.79
N TYR A 79 25.81 -44.80 13.54
CA TYR A 79 24.50 -44.75 14.21
C TYR A 79 24.71 -44.67 15.74
N PRO A 80 24.20 -43.64 16.46
CA PRO A 80 23.02 -42.81 16.18
C PRO A 80 23.26 -41.41 15.54
N PHE A 81 24.35 -41.19 14.79
CA PHE A 81 24.67 -39.93 14.07
C PHE A 81 24.81 -38.69 14.98
N ILE A 82 25.72 -38.74 15.96
CA ILE A 82 25.92 -37.66 16.95
C ILE A 82 26.35 -36.34 16.30
N LEU A 83 27.18 -36.40 15.24
CA LEU A 83 27.71 -35.20 14.59
C LEU A 83 26.64 -34.50 13.78
N LEU A 84 25.85 -35.28 13.02
CA LEU A 84 24.70 -34.74 12.29
C LEU A 84 23.69 -34.11 13.24
N ASN A 85 23.40 -34.77 14.37
CA ASN A 85 22.49 -34.24 15.37
C ASN A 85 22.98 -32.90 15.98
N LEU A 86 24.27 -32.83 16.33
CA LEU A 86 24.88 -31.62 16.84
C LEU A 86 24.82 -30.47 15.83
N LEU A 87 25.15 -30.76 14.56
CA LEU A 87 25.13 -29.78 13.49
C LEU A 87 23.73 -29.22 13.25
N LEU A 88 22.71 -30.09 13.16
CA LEU A 88 21.32 -29.65 12.99
C LEU A 88 20.80 -28.86 14.19
N SER A 89 21.18 -29.25 15.40
CA SER A 89 20.81 -28.52 16.63
C SER A 89 21.40 -27.12 16.65
N PHE A 90 22.68 -26.98 16.30
CA PHE A 90 23.34 -25.68 16.16
C PHE A 90 22.71 -24.83 15.05
N GLN A 91 22.44 -25.44 13.89
CA GLN A 91 21.77 -24.78 12.78
C GLN A 91 20.40 -24.22 13.19
N ALA A 92 19.57 -25.01 13.89
CA ALA A 92 18.28 -24.57 14.38
C ALA A 92 18.39 -23.43 15.40
N ALA A 93 19.35 -23.51 16.33
CA ALA A 93 19.59 -22.50 17.35
C ALA A 93 19.93 -21.11 16.76
N TYR A 94 20.66 -21.05 15.64
CA TYR A 94 20.95 -19.80 14.94
C TYR A 94 19.84 -19.36 13.98
N THR A 95 19.11 -20.32 13.41
CA THR A 95 18.03 -20.05 12.46
C THR A 95 16.84 -19.36 13.13
N ALA A 96 16.42 -19.81 14.31
CA ALA A 96 15.25 -19.24 14.99
C ALA A 96 15.38 -17.73 15.30
N PRO A 97 16.49 -17.23 15.89
CA PRO A 97 16.70 -15.79 16.09
C PRO A 97 16.81 -15.01 14.78
N ALA A 98 17.46 -15.56 13.75
CA ALA A 98 17.57 -14.90 12.45
C ALA A 98 16.20 -14.71 11.79
N ILE A 99 15.35 -15.75 11.84
CA ILE A 99 13.96 -15.68 11.39
C ILE A 99 13.19 -14.65 12.22
N MET A 100 13.30 -14.68 13.55
CA MET A 100 12.60 -13.75 14.44
C MET A 100 13.01 -12.29 14.19
N MET A 101 14.30 -12.03 13.93
CA MET A 101 14.80 -10.71 13.57
C MET A 101 14.23 -10.22 12.23
N SER A 102 14.16 -11.10 11.22
CA SER A 102 13.57 -10.75 9.92
C SER A 102 12.06 -10.51 10.04
N GLN A 103 11.35 -11.33 10.83
CA GLN A 103 9.93 -11.17 11.12
C GLN A 103 9.64 -9.87 11.88
N ASN A 104 10.39 -9.57 12.94
CA ASN A 104 10.21 -8.34 13.72
C ASN A 104 10.46 -7.08 12.87
N ARG A 105 11.37 -7.16 11.91
CA ARG A 105 11.61 -6.09 10.95
C ARG A 105 10.46 -5.96 9.94
N GLN A 106 9.96 -7.07 9.41
CA GLN A 106 8.83 -7.07 8.49
C GLN A 106 7.58 -6.50 9.17
N SER A 107 7.29 -6.90 10.42
CA SER A 107 6.16 -6.38 11.18
C SER A 107 6.29 -4.88 11.48
N GLU A 108 7.51 -4.37 11.73
CA GLU A 108 7.75 -2.94 11.90
C GLU A 108 7.46 -2.16 10.60
N LEU A 109 7.86 -2.70 9.44
CA LEU A 109 7.56 -2.13 8.13
C LEU A 109 6.06 -2.14 7.86
N ASP A 110 5.40 -3.28 8.06
CA ASP A 110 3.96 -3.43 7.85
C ASP A 110 3.16 -2.46 8.76
N ARG A 111 3.59 -2.29 10.02
CA ARG A 111 3.00 -1.31 10.94
C ARG A 111 3.20 0.13 10.46
N ARG A 112 4.38 0.47 9.95
CA ARG A 112 4.63 1.81 9.36
C ARG A 112 3.75 2.05 8.13
N HIS A 113 3.62 1.07 7.25
CA HIS A 113 2.74 1.18 6.08
C HIS A 113 1.28 1.39 6.50
N ALA A 114 0.78 0.62 7.47
CA ALA A 114 -0.56 0.80 8.01
C ALA A 114 -0.79 2.20 8.62
N GLN A 115 0.21 2.76 9.31
CA GLN A 115 0.15 4.11 9.85
C GLN A 115 0.06 5.17 8.75
N ILE A 116 0.88 5.04 7.70
CA ILE A 116 0.85 5.93 6.52
C ILE A 116 -0.51 5.88 5.84
N ASP A 117 -1.02 4.68 5.59
CA ASP A 117 -2.31 4.48 4.92
C ASP A 117 -3.46 5.09 5.73
N TYR A 118 -3.41 4.96 7.06
CA TYR A 118 -4.37 5.59 7.97
C TYR A 118 -4.33 7.12 7.86
N GLU A 119 -3.14 7.74 7.92
CA GLU A 119 -2.99 9.18 7.82
C GLU A 119 -3.47 9.73 6.46
N ILE A 120 -3.17 9.03 5.37
CA ILE A 120 -3.67 9.38 4.03
C ILE A 120 -5.20 9.30 4.00
N ASN A 121 -5.78 8.24 4.57
CA ASN A 121 -7.23 8.06 4.59
C ASN A 121 -7.95 9.17 5.36
N VAL A 122 -7.45 9.54 6.55
CA VAL A 122 -8.00 10.65 7.35
C VAL A 122 -7.89 11.97 6.58
N LYS A 123 -6.76 12.23 5.93
CA LYS A 123 -6.58 13.44 5.13
C LYS A 123 -7.53 13.49 3.93
N ALA A 124 -7.72 12.36 3.26
CA ALA A 124 -8.65 12.24 2.14
C ALA A 124 -10.11 12.46 2.61
N GLU A 125 -10.49 11.93 3.76
CA GLU A 125 -11.80 12.14 4.36
C GLU A 125 -12.07 13.63 4.63
N LEU A 126 -11.11 14.33 5.24
CA LEU A 126 -11.22 15.78 5.47
C LEU A 126 -11.30 16.58 4.15
N GLU A 127 -10.52 16.22 3.14
CA GLU A 127 -10.55 16.88 1.83
C GLU A 127 -11.92 16.68 1.13
N ILE A 128 -12.50 15.48 1.24
CA ILE A 128 -13.84 15.19 0.73
C ILE A 128 -14.91 16.03 1.47
N GLU A 129 -14.81 16.14 2.79
CA GLU A 129 -15.73 16.96 3.59
C GLU A 129 -15.65 18.45 3.19
N LEU A 130 -14.44 18.98 3.00
CA LEU A 130 -14.24 20.36 2.54
C LEU A 130 -14.80 20.57 1.12
N LEU A 131 -14.61 19.60 0.22
CA LEU A 131 -15.20 19.64 -1.12
C LEU A 131 -16.72 19.62 -1.06
N HIS A 132 -17.32 18.81 -0.19
CA HIS A 132 -18.77 18.73 -0.01
C HIS A 132 -19.35 20.07 0.42
N ASN A 133 -18.78 20.67 1.48
CA ASN A 133 -19.17 21.99 1.96
C ASN A 133 -19.06 23.06 0.86
N LYS A 134 -18.00 23.02 0.05
CA LYS A 134 -17.82 23.97 -1.05
C LYS A 134 -18.86 23.78 -2.16
N ILE A 135 -19.23 22.54 -2.47
CA ILE A 135 -20.30 22.23 -3.43
C ILE A 135 -21.63 22.74 -2.92
N ASP A 136 -21.94 22.55 -1.64
CA ASP A 136 -23.19 23.01 -1.03
C ASP A 136 -23.33 24.54 -1.08
N ILE A 137 -22.26 25.27 -0.75
CA ILE A 137 -22.23 26.74 -0.85
C ILE A 137 -22.48 27.19 -2.29
N LEU A 138 -21.82 26.57 -3.27
CA LEU A 138 -21.99 26.92 -4.69
C LEU A 138 -23.42 26.61 -5.17
N LYS A 139 -23.97 25.46 -4.76
CA LYS A 139 -25.36 25.06 -5.03
C LYS A 139 -26.35 26.08 -4.48
N GLU A 140 -26.16 26.54 -3.26
CA GLU A 140 -27.03 27.52 -2.63
C GLU A 140 -26.99 28.87 -3.37
N GLN A 141 -25.80 29.34 -3.75
CA GLN A 141 -25.63 30.54 -4.56
C GLN A 141 -26.33 30.44 -5.92
N GLU A 142 -26.18 29.30 -6.61
CA GLU A 142 -26.81 29.06 -7.91
C GLU A 142 -28.35 29.04 -7.77
N LEU A 143 -28.89 28.36 -6.76
CA LEU A 143 -30.33 28.33 -6.48
C LEU A 143 -30.90 29.72 -6.16
N LEU A 144 -30.19 30.54 -5.39
CA LEU A 144 -30.59 31.92 -5.11
C LEU A 144 -30.62 32.74 -6.41
N SER A 145 -29.57 32.64 -7.24
CA SER A 145 -29.51 33.35 -8.52
C SER A 145 -30.65 32.97 -9.46
N LEU A 146 -30.98 31.67 -9.54
CA LEU A 146 -32.04 31.16 -10.38
C LEU A 146 -33.41 31.61 -9.89
N THR A 147 -33.63 31.59 -8.57
CA THR A 147 -34.87 32.08 -7.94
C THR A 147 -35.07 33.57 -8.23
N GLN A 148 -33.99 34.35 -8.16
CA GLN A 148 -34.03 35.79 -8.40
C GLN A 148 -34.33 36.10 -9.88
N ALA A 149 -33.68 35.40 -10.80
CA ALA A 149 -33.98 35.49 -12.23
C ALA A 149 -35.44 35.13 -12.56
N VAL A 150 -35.98 34.06 -11.96
CA VAL A 150 -37.39 33.67 -12.13
C VAL A 150 -38.35 34.74 -11.58
N ARG A 151 -38.06 35.31 -10.41
CA ARG A 151 -38.87 36.41 -9.83
C ARG A 151 -38.88 37.64 -10.72
N GLU A 152 -37.73 38.00 -11.27
CA GLU A 152 -37.58 39.17 -12.14
C GLU A 152 -38.34 38.99 -13.45
N LEU A 153 -38.24 37.80 -14.07
CA LEU A 153 -39.02 37.47 -15.27
C LEU A 153 -40.53 37.50 -15.00
N SER A 154 -40.96 36.96 -13.86
CA SER A 154 -42.37 37.00 -13.42
C SER A 154 -42.88 38.45 -13.23
N ALA A 155 -42.06 39.32 -12.63
CA ALA A 155 -42.38 40.73 -12.48
C ALA A 155 -42.51 41.44 -13.83
N GLN A 156 -41.60 41.18 -14.78
CA GLN A 156 -41.67 41.73 -16.14
C GLN A 156 -42.93 41.28 -16.88
N VAL A 157 -43.28 39.99 -16.81
CA VAL A 157 -44.52 39.46 -17.41
C VAL A 157 -45.75 40.15 -16.81
N LYS A 158 -45.79 40.36 -15.49
CA LYS A 158 -46.91 41.03 -14.82
C LYS A 158 -47.07 42.48 -15.29
N VAL A 159 -45.97 43.21 -15.48
CA VAL A 159 -45.98 44.59 -16.00
C VAL A 159 -46.42 44.64 -17.45
N LEU A 160 -45.92 43.75 -18.31
CA LEU A 160 -46.33 43.70 -19.72
C LEU A 160 -47.82 43.35 -19.86
N THR A 161 -48.31 42.44 -19.01
CA THR A 161 -49.73 42.04 -19.00
C THR A 161 -50.61 43.20 -18.53
N SER A 162 -50.20 43.97 -17.52
CA SER A 162 -50.96 45.14 -17.06
C SER A 162 -50.96 46.29 -18.07
N GLN A 163 -49.86 46.50 -18.80
CA GLN A 163 -49.81 47.47 -19.90
C GLN A 163 -50.68 47.05 -21.10
N ALA A 164 -50.72 45.75 -21.41
CA ALA A 164 -51.58 45.22 -22.47
C ALA A 164 -53.08 45.36 -22.12
N HIS A 165 -53.44 45.26 -20.84
CA HIS A 165 -54.82 45.46 -20.35
C HIS A 165 -55.22 46.94 -20.23
N ALA A 166 -54.25 47.87 -20.18
CA ALA A 166 -54.48 49.31 -20.04
C ALA A 166 -54.52 50.06 -21.38
N ARG A 167 -54.26 49.39 -22.50
CA ARG A 167 -54.48 49.96 -23.83
C ARG A 167 -55.93 49.71 -24.25
N PRO A 168 -56.71 50.78 -24.51
CA PRO A 168 -58.12 50.70 -24.95
C PRO A 168 -58.26 50.11 -26.36
#